data_AF-V4QL21-F1
#
_entry.id   AF-V4QL21-F1
#
_cell.length_a   1.000
_cell.length_b   1.000
_cell.length_c   1.000
_cell.angle_alpha   90.00
_cell.angle_beta   90.00
_cell.angle_gamma   90.00
#
_symmetry.space_group_name_H-M   'P 1'
#
loop_
_entity.id
_entity.type
_entity.pdbx_description
1 polymer ?
#
loop_
_entity_poly.entity_id
_entity_poly.type
_entity_poly.pdbx_seq_one_letter_code
_entity_poly.pdbx_strand_id
1 'polypeptide(L)'
;MINHVWGLFTHPGQEWNEIRGEEETVSHMYLTHVLLLAAIPAVSAYIGATQVGWSIGGGEPVKLTQASCMQLAILSYFAMLAGVAVMGGFIHWMARTYDATPTLTQCIVFAAYTATPLFIGGLAGLYP
;
A
#
# COMPACT_ATOMS: atom_id res chain seq x y z
N MET A 1 -22.34 3.98 -2.96
CA MET A 1 -21.63 3.62 -1.71
C MET A 1 -22.53 3.23 -0.53
N ILE A 2 -23.57 3.96 -0.11
CA ILE A 2 -24.48 3.50 0.98
C ILE A 2 -25.53 2.47 0.50
N ASN A 3 -25.91 2.49 -0.78
CA ASN A 3 -26.93 1.57 -1.32
C ASN A 3 -26.44 0.12 -1.50
N HIS A 4 -25.16 -0.10 -1.79
CA HIS A 4 -24.60 -1.46 -1.97
C HIS A 4 -24.51 -2.26 -0.68
N VAL A 5 -24.43 -1.59 0.48
CA VAL A 5 -24.44 -2.28 1.78
C VAL A 5 -25.78 -2.97 2.00
N TRP A 6 -26.90 -2.33 1.61
CA TRP A 6 -28.23 -2.91 1.69
C TRP A 6 -28.47 -3.97 0.61
N GLY A 7 -27.91 -3.77 -0.59
CA GLY A 7 -27.93 -4.75 -1.69
C GLY A 7 -27.23 -6.06 -1.34
N LEU A 8 -26.12 -6.01 -0.59
CA LEU A 8 -25.38 -7.21 -0.18
C LEU A 8 -26.21 -8.15 0.72
N PHE A 9 -27.10 -7.59 1.54
CA PHE A 9 -27.97 -8.37 2.44
C PHE A 9 -29.25 -8.88 1.76
N THR A 10 -29.69 -8.24 0.67
CA THR A 10 -30.98 -8.55 0.03
C THR A 10 -30.83 -9.29 -1.29
N HIS A 11 -29.79 -8.99 -2.08
CA HIS A 11 -29.55 -9.56 -3.41
C HIS A 11 -28.04 -9.77 -3.66
N PRO A 12 -27.37 -10.65 -2.89
CA PRO A 12 -25.92 -10.79 -2.89
C PRO A 12 -25.35 -11.19 -4.27
N GLY A 13 -26.05 -12.01 -5.03
CA GLY A 13 -25.57 -12.48 -6.34
C GLY A 13 -25.58 -11.43 -7.45
N GLN A 14 -26.51 -10.48 -7.42
CA GLN A 14 -26.58 -9.39 -8.40
C GLN A 14 -25.54 -8.32 -8.07
N GLU A 15 -25.40 -7.97 -6.79
CA GLU A 15 -24.39 -7.01 -6.35
C GLU A 15 -22.97 -7.50 -6.58
N TRP A 16 -22.70 -8.80 -6.35
CA TRP A 16 -21.41 -9.38 -6.70
C TRP A 16 -21.11 -9.34 -8.21
N ASN A 17 -22.12 -9.31 -9.08
CA ASN A 17 -21.92 -9.17 -10.54
C ASN A 17 -21.77 -7.70 -10.98
N GLU A 18 -22.45 -6.75 -10.34
CA GLU A 18 -22.27 -5.32 -10.61
C GLU A 18 -20.90 -4.84 -10.12
N ILE A 19 -20.45 -5.26 -8.94
CA ILE A 19 -19.08 -5.01 -8.45
C ILE A 19 -18.03 -5.58 -9.41
N ARG A 20 -18.30 -6.77 -9.97
CA ARG A 20 -17.43 -7.42 -10.97
C ARG A 20 -17.36 -6.65 -12.30
N GLY A 21 -18.40 -5.88 -12.62
CA GLY A 21 -18.48 -5.04 -13.82
C GLY A 21 -17.74 -3.70 -13.70
N GLU A 22 -17.51 -3.19 -12.48
CA GLU A 22 -16.79 -1.93 -12.23
C GLU A 22 -15.26 -2.10 -12.05
N GLU A 23 -14.75 -3.34 -12.03
CA GLU A 23 -13.38 -3.69 -11.63
C GLU A 23 -12.24 -3.03 -12.44
N GLU A 24 -12.44 -2.71 -13.72
CA GLU A 24 -11.40 -2.03 -14.53
C GLU A 24 -11.21 -0.56 -14.12
N THR A 25 -12.30 0.17 -13.89
CA THR A 25 -12.27 1.57 -13.45
C THR A 25 -11.73 1.70 -12.03
N VAL A 26 -12.10 0.76 -11.15
CA VAL A 26 -11.62 0.73 -9.76
C VAL A 26 -10.14 0.40 -9.70
N SER A 27 -9.63 -0.54 -10.50
CA SER A 27 -8.19 -0.87 -10.52
C SER A 27 -7.30 0.32 -10.84
N HIS A 28 -7.68 1.14 -11.82
CA HIS A 28 -6.86 2.27 -12.25
C HIS A 28 -6.91 3.44 -11.25
N MET A 29 -8.07 3.70 -10.66
CA MET A 29 -8.19 4.65 -9.54
C MET A 29 -7.40 4.17 -8.32
N TYR A 30 -7.43 2.86 -8.03
CA TYR A 30 -6.78 2.30 -6.86
C TYR A 30 -5.26 2.31 -6.97
N LEU A 31 -4.70 1.98 -8.13
CA LEU A 31 -3.26 2.11 -8.39
C LEU A 31 -2.75 3.53 -8.10
N THR A 32 -3.51 4.56 -8.47
CA THR A 32 -3.17 5.95 -8.17
C THR A 32 -3.19 6.21 -6.65
N HIS A 33 -4.15 5.62 -5.94
CA HIS A 33 -4.27 5.72 -4.49
C HIS A 33 -3.08 5.07 -3.76
N VAL A 34 -2.57 3.95 -4.27
CA VAL A 34 -1.40 3.24 -3.75
C VAL A 34 -0.13 4.08 -3.86
N LEU A 35 0.04 4.78 -4.98
CA LEU A 35 1.17 5.70 -5.17
C LEU A 35 1.19 6.80 -4.10
N LEU A 36 0.01 7.30 -3.69
CA LEU A 36 -0.13 8.29 -2.63
C LEU A 36 0.09 7.67 -1.25
N LEU A 37 -0.51 6.50 -0.98
CA LEU A 37 -0.37 5.82 0.31
C LEU A 37 1.08 5.42 0.60
N ALA A 38 1.82 4.92 -0.40
CA ALA A 38 3.23 4.58 -0.25
C ALA A 38 4.12 5.81 0.04
N ALA A 39 3.67 7.03 -0.25
CA ALA A 39 4.40 8.24 0.08
C ALA A 39 4.37 8.56 1.59
N ILE A 40 3.32 8.11 2.29
CA ILE A 40 3.17 8.32 3.75
C ILE A 40 4.39 7.78 4.52
N PRO A 41 4.74 6.48 4.45
CA PRO A 41 5.89 5.94 5.16
C PRO A 41 7.22 6.62 4.75
N ALA A 42 7.40 6.93 3.46
CA ALA A 42 8.63 7.56 2.97
C ALA A 42 8.83 8.97 3.55
N VAL A 43 7.77 9.79 3.56
CA VAL A 43 7.81 11.15 4.11
C VAL A 43 7.89 11.12 5.64
N SER A 44 7.13 10.25 6.30
CA SER A 44 7.18 10.08 7.75
C SER A 44 8.58 9.68 8.22
N ALA A 45 9.19 8.68 7.57
CA ALA A 45 10.56 8.26 7.88
C ALA A 45 11.59 9.36 7.61
N TYR A 46 11.43 10.15 6.53
CA TYR A 46 12.31 11.28 6.26
C TYR A 46 12.27 12.33 7.38
N ILE A 47 11.07 12.70 7.82
CA ILE A 47 10.87 13.69 8.88
C ILE A 47 11.40 13.15 10.22
N GLY A 48 11.03 11.92 10.60
CA GLY A 48 11.49 11.34 11.85
C GLY A 48 13.00 11.19 11.90
N ALA A 49 13.64 10.74 10.81
CA ALA A 49 15.07 10.51 10.78
C ALA A 49 15.93 11.79 10.69
N THR A 50 15.38 12.90 10.18
CA THR A 50 16.11 14.18 10.04
C THR A 50 15.81 15.17 11.16
N GLN A 51 14.57 15.25 11.63
CA GLN A 51 14.13 16.28 12.59
C GLN A 51 14.08 15.75 14.02
N VAL A 52 13.51 14.57 14.22
CA VAL A 52 13.35 13.96 15.54
C VAL A 52 14.64 13.23 15.94
N GLY A 53 15.11 12.33 15.08
CA GLY A 53 16.19 11.41 15.38
C GLY A 53 15.76 10.33 16.37
N TRP A 54 16.61 9.33 16.58
CA TRP A 54 16.38 8.29 17.60
C TRP A 54 17.54 8.26 18.59
N SER A 55 17.28 7.80 19.80
CA SER A 55 18.31 7.62 20.83
C SER A 55 18.20 6.24 21.46
N ILE A 56 19.33 5.53 21.51
CA ILE A 56 19.42 4.23 22.18
C ILE A 56 20.20 4.45 23.47
N GLY A 57 19.56 4.25 24.62
CA GLY A 57 20.19 4.40 25.93
C GLY A 57 20.22 5.83 26.50
N GLY A 58 19.39 6.74 25.98
CA GLY A 58 19.17 8.06 26.59
C GLY A 58 20.21 9.13 26.27
N GLY A 59 21.06 8.91 25.26
CA GLY A 59 21.98 9.93 24.74
C GLY A 59 21.31 10.93 23.80
N GLU A 60 22.11 11.84 23.22
CA GLU A 60 21.63 12.79 22.20
C GLU A 60 21.02 12.08 20.99
N PRO A 61 19.89 12.57 20.43
CA PRO A 61 19.25 11.96 19.27
C PRO A 61 20.18 11.93 18.05
N VAL A 62 20.37 10.74 17.47
CA VAL A 62 21.08 10.55 16.21
C VAL A 62 20.17 10.94 15.05
N LYS A 63 20.62 11.88 14.23
CA LYS A 63 19.91 12.38 13.05
C LYS A 63 20.71 12.10 11.79
N LEU A 64 20.03 11.74 10.69
CA LEU A 64 20.67 11.67 9.38
C LEU A 64 20.77 13.07 8.75
N THR A 65 21.77 13.23 7.88
CA THR A 65 21.82 14.41 7.02
C THR A 65 20.63 14.43 6.06
N GLN A 66 20.11 15.62 5.74
CA GLN A 66 18.99 15.77 4.82
C GLN A 66 19.28 15.15 3.44
N ALA A 67 20.51 15.31 2.94
CA ALA A 67 20.91 14.77 1.64
C ALA A 67 20.85 13.23 1.60
N SER A 68 21.43 12.56 2.59
CA SER A 68 21.40 11.09 2.67
C SER A 68 19.99 10.57 2.92
N CYS A 69 19.23 11.24 3.79
CA CYS A 69 17.86 10.83 4.10
C CYS A 69 16.92 10.99 2.90
N MET A 70 17.10 12.03 2.08
CA MET A 70 16.33 12.23 0.84
C MET A 70 16.55 11.07 -0.13
N GLN A 71 17.80 10.65 -0.34
CA GLN A 71 18.11 9.51 -1.19
C GLN A 71 17.45 8.23 -0.67
N LEU A 72 17.54 7.97 0.64
CA LEU A 72 16.92 6.80 1.27
C LEU A 72 15.38 6.82 1.18
N ALA A 73 14.74 7.97 1.36
CA ALA A 73 13.28 8.11 1.26
C ALA A 73 12.79 7.84 -0.17
N ILE A 74 13.49 8.35 -1.19
CA ILE A 74 13.16 8.09 -2.60
C ILE A 74 13.34 6.61 -2.92
N LEU A 75 14.47 6.01 -2.50
CA LEU A 75 14.72 4.58 -2.73
C LEU A 75 13.70 3.70 -2.01
N SER A 76 13.34 4.01 -0.76
CA SER A 76 12.34 3.24 -0.01
C SER A 76 10.96 3.34 -0.66
N TYR A 77 10.58 4.51 -1.17
CA TYR A 77 9.34 4.69 -1.91
C TYR A 77 9.25 3.75 -3.11
N PHE A 78 10.26 3.75 -3.98
CA PHE A 78 10.29 2.85 -5.14
C PHE A 78 10.39 1.38 -4.73
N ALA A 79 11.12 1.06 -3.66
CA ALA A 79 11.21 -0.31 -3.15
C ALA A 79 9.85 -0.82 -2.65
N MET A 80 9.05 0.01 -1.97
CA MET A 80 7.70 -0.36 -1.54
C MET A 80 6.77 -0.62 -2.72
N LEU A 81 6.78 0.25 -3.74
CA LEU A 81 5.98 0.05 -4.95
C LEU A 81 6.39 -1.22 -5.70
N ALA A 82 7.69 -1.44 -5.85
CA ALA A 82 8.21 -2.68 -6.42
C ALA A 82 7.78 -3.91 -5.61
N GLY A 83 7.81 -3.82 -4.28
CA GLY A 83 7.34 -4.87 -3.37
C GLY A 83 5.87 -5.22 -3.62
N VAL A 84 4.99 -4.23 -3.74
CA VAL A 84 3.57 -4.45 -4.05
C VAL A 84 3.40 -5.13 -5.41
N ALA A 85 4.12 -4.69 -6.44
CA ALA A 85 4.08 -5.30 -7.77
C ALA A 85 4.57 -6.76 -7.76
N VAL A 86 5.68 -7.03 -7.07
CA VAL A 86 6.24 -8.38 -6.90
C VAL A 86 5.27 -9.29 -6.17
N MET A 87 4.65 -8.80 -5.08
CA MET A 87 3.63 -9.56 -4.35
C MET A 87 2.40 -9.84 -5.22
N GLY A 88 1.94 -8.88 -6.01
CA GLY A 88 0.89 -9.10 -7.01
C GLY A 88 1.27 -10.20 -8.03
N GLY A 89 2.53 -10.23 -8.46
CA GLY A 89 3.07 -11.30 -9.30
C GLY A 89 3.03 -12.67 -8.62
N PHE A 90 3.43 -12.77 -7.35
CA PHE A 90 3.33 -14.01 -6.57
C PHE A 90 1.89 -14.47 -6.40
N ILE A 91 0.95 -13.56 -6.10
CA ILE A 91 -0.48 -13.86 -5.99
C ILE A 91 -1.00 -14.39 -7.33
N HIS A 92 -0.65 -13.74 -8.44
CA HIS A 92 -1.08 -14.18 -9.77
C HIS A 92 -0.49 -15.55 -10.16
N TRP A 93 0.78 -15.81 -9.80
CA TRP A 93 1.39 -17.12 -10.01
C TRP A 93 0.68 -18.21 -9.19
N MET A 94 0.39 -17.93 -7.92
CA MET A 94 -0.27 -18.86 -7.01
C MET A 94 -1.74 -19.12 -7.37
N ALA A 95 -2.43 -18.16 -7.97
CA ALA A 95 -3.82 -18.33 -8.42
C ALA A 95 -4.00 -19.52 -9.38
N ARG A 96 -2.98 -19.81 -10.21
CA ARG A 96 -2.98 -20.96 -11.14
C ARG A 96 -3.05 -22.31 -10.40
N THR A 97 -2.56 -22.39 -9.17
CA THR A 97 -2.59 -23.60 -8.35
C THR A 97 -4.00 -23.89 -7.81
N TYR A 98 -4.86 -22.86 -7.74
CA TYR A 98 -6.20 -22.95 -7.16
C TYR A 98 -7.32 -22.85 -8.21
N ASP A 99 -7.01 -23.12 -9.49
CA ASP A 99 -7.95 -22.99 -10.63
C ASP A 99 -8.64 -21.61 -10.73
N ALA A 100 -7.98 -20.56 -10.21
CA ALA A 100 -8.44 -19.18 -10.33
C ALA A 100 -7.72 -18.48 -11.50
N THR A 101 -8.46 -17.65 -12.25
CA THR A 101 -7.95 -16.90 -13.43
C THR A 101 -8.01 -15.38 -13.26
N PRO A 102 -7.46 -14.79 -12.16
CA PRO A 102 -7.44 -13.35 -11.99
C PRO A 102 -6.44 -12.69 -12.95
N THR A 103 -6.71 -11.45 -13.33
CA THR A 103 -5.75 -10.60 -14.06
C THR A 103 -4.60 -10.18 -13.13
N LEU A 104 -3.42 -9.91 -13.70
CA LEU A 104 -2.28 -9.41 -12.93
C LEU A 104 -2.62 -8.11 -12.17
N THR A 105 -3.40 -7.23 -12.80
CA THR A 105 -3.86 -5.98 -12.19
C THR A 105 -4.70 -6.22 -10.94
N GLN A 106 -5.66 -7.15 -10.99
CA GLN A 106 -6.45 -7.53 -9.81
C GLN A 106 -5.56 -8.05 -8.67
N CYS A 107 -4.54 -8.84 -8.99
CA CYS A 107 -3.59 -9.34 -7.99
C CYS A 107 -2.72 -8.23 -7.36
N ILE A 108 -2.28 -7.25 -8.16
CA ILE A 108 -1.53 -6.08 -7.67
C ILE A 108 -2.43 -5.19 -6.80
N VAL A 109 -3.67 -4.96 -7.22
CA VAL A 109 -4.66 -4.21 -6.44
C VAL A 109 -4.95 -4.91 -5.11
N PHE A 110 -5.12 -6.23 -5.12
CA PHE A 110 -5.26 -7.01 -3.88
C PHE A 110 -4.04 -6.89 -2.97
N ALA A 111 -2.82 -7.04 -3.50
CA ALA A 111 -1.59 -6.83 -2.73
C ALA A 111 -1.54 -5.43 -2.11
N ALA A 112 -1.92 -4.41 -2.88
CA ALA A 112 -2.00 -3.03 -2.41
C ALA A 112 -3.04 -2.82 -1.30
N TYR A 113 -4.23 -3.45 -1.40
CA TYR A 113 -5.22 -3.43 -0.32
C TYR A 113 -4.63 -3.97 0.98
N THR A 114 -3.91 -5.09 0.91
CA THR A 114 -3.26 -5.67 2.09
C THR A 114 -2.10 -4.81 2.63
N ALA A 115 -1.44 -4.04 1.78
CA ALA A 115 -0.35 -3.13 2.16
C ALA A 115 -0.84 -1.81 2.77
N THR A 116 -2.09 -1.42 2.54
CA THR A 116 -2.66 -0.16 3.06
C THR A 116 -2.48 0.03 4.58
N PRO A 117 -2.82 -0.93 5.46
CA PRO A 117 -2.57 -0.78 6.90
C PRO A 117 -1.08 -0.65 7.23
N LEU A 118 -0.19 -1.30 6.47
CA LEU A 118 1.26 -1.16 6.64
C LEU A 118 1.74 0.25 6.28
N PHE A 119 1.21 0.83 5.18
CA PHE A 119 1.53 2.21 4.79
C PHE A 119 1.03 3.24 5.82
N ILE A 120 -0.18 3.03 6.36
CA ILE A 120 -0.70 3.88 7.45
C ILE A 120 0.18 3.73 8.70
N GLY A 121 0.59 2.50 9.05
CA GLY A 121 1.53 2.25 10.13
C GLY A 121 2.87 2.96 9.96
N GLY A 122 3.25 3.29 8.72
CA GLY A 122 4.39 4.14 8.37
C GLY A 122 4.41 5.51 9.06
N LEU A 123 3.25 6.02 9.51
CA LEU A 123 3.17 7.23 10.32
C LEU A 123 3.96 7.14 11.62
N ALA A 124 4.15 5.94 12.18
CA ALA A 124 5.01 5.73 13.34
C ALA A 124 6.46 6.19 13.08
N GLY A 125 6.89 6.21 11.82
CA GLY A 125 8.20 6.73 11.42
C GLY A 125 8.39 8.23 11.69
N LEU A 126 7.34 9.00 12.00
CA LEU A 126 7.47 10.41 12.44
C LEU A 126 8.17 10.54 13.78
N TYR A 127 8.04 9.55 14.66
CA TYR A 127 8.66 9.52 15.98
C TYR A 127 9.34 8.16 16.20
N PRO A 128 10.56 8.00 15.66
CA PRO A 128 11.30 6.74 15.68
C PRO A 128 11.89 6.39 17.05
#